data_AF-A0A974D9K4-F1
#
_entry.id   AF-A0A974D9K4-F1
#
_cell.length_a   1.000
_cell.length_b   1.000
_cell.length_c   1.000
_cell.angle_alpha   90.00
_cell.angle_beta   90.00
_cell.angle_gamma   90.00
#
_symmetry.space_group_name_H-M   'P 1'
#
loop_
_entity.id
_entity.type
_entity.pdbx_description
1 polymer ?
#
loop_
_entity_poly.entity_id
_entity_poly.type
_entity_poly.pdbx_seq_one_letter_code
_entity_poly.pdbx_strand_id
1 'polypeptide(L)'
;MAALILIVAFLGIFVNTLRADEAYQYYEKGCNGETVYHTVNINEQVKIVVFNIYSGKQMSNAVFDYRQNIIAYHMPYRGICIIAHMDIATFPDLGIFQRFVQTKRERKEEISRLLKHYEVTNQQVTDLYQFGSAVQGLCWGIPTYWAREDPKPRRVFGAEGCAGIKFLFIHVGLCAGFHLF
;
A
#
# COMPACT_ATOMS: atom_id res chain seq x y z
N MET A 1 -13.88 23.07 47.03
CA MET A 1 -12.52 23.24 46.46
C MET A 1 -11.90 21.94 45.96
N ALA A 2 -12.06 20.80 46.66
CA ALA A 2 -11.51 19.50 46.21
C ALA A 2 -12.08 18.96 44.87
N ALA A 3 -13.37 19.21 44.58
CA ALA A 3 -14.00 18.68 43.37
C ALA A 3 -13.51 19.34 42.05
N LEU A 4 -13.08 20.61 42.10
CA LEU A 4 -12.56 21.32 40.92
C LEU A 4 -11.14 20.85 40.54
N ILE A 5 -10.36 20.39 41.51
CA ILE A 5 -8.99 19.90 41.29
C ILE A 5 -9.02 18.51 40.60
N LEU A 6 -10.01 17.68 40.93
CA LEU A 6 -10.21 16.36 40.32
C LEU A 6 -10.60 16.42 38.84
N ILE A 7 -11.39 17.42 38.42
CA ILE A 7 -11.82 17.59 37.03
C ILE A 7 -10.66 18.04 36.14
N VAL A 8 -9.80 18.95 36.64
CA VAL A 8 -8.59 19.38 35.92
C VAL A 8 -7.56 18.25 35.82
N ALA A 9 -7.43 17.41 36.86
CA ALA A 9 -6.58 16.24 36.84
C ALA A 9 -7.06 15.15 35.85
N PHE A 10 -8.38 14.97 35.68
CA PHE A 10 -8.93 14.02 34.69
C PHE A 10 -8.86 14.53 33.24
N LEU A 11 -9.00 15.84 33.03
CA LEU A 11 -8.85 16.44 31.69
C LEU A 11 -7.40 16.40 31.17
N GLY A 12 -6.40 16.28 32.05
CA GLY A 12 -5.00 16.12 31.67
C GLY A 12 -4.63 14.74 31.12
N ILE A 13 -5.50 13.73 31.27
CA ILE A 13 -5.18 12.32 30.94
C ILE A 13 -5.63 11.93 29.52
N PHE A 14 -6.45 12.75 28.84
CA PHE A 14 -6.93 12.48 27.48
C PHE A 14 -6.17 13.21 26.38
N VAL A 15 -4.97 13.73 26.66
CA VAL A 15 -4.05 14.18 25.60
C VAL A 15 -3.13 13.02 25.21
N ASN A 16 -3.72 11.88 24.83
CA ASN A 16 -2.99 10.98 23.96
C ASN A 16 -2.78 11.76 22.67
N THR A 17 -1.53 12.10 22.36
CA THR A 17 -1.15 12.59 21.05
C THR A 17 -1.43 11.48 20.04
N LEU A 18 -2.68 11.39 19.56
CA LEU A 18 -2.96 10.83 18.25
C LEU A 18 -2.13 11.66 17.29
N ARG A 19 -0.94 11.16 16.92
CA ARG A 19 -0.20 11.71 15.80
C ARG A 19 -1.16 11.57 14.62
N ALA A 20 -1.59 12.71 14.09
CA ALA A 20 -2.49 12.75 12.96
C ALA A 20 -1.90 11.93 11.81
N ASP A 21 -2.75 11.22 11.08
CA ASP A 21 -2.35 10.61 9.81
C ASP A 21 -1.74 11.68 8.92
N GLU A 22 -0.52 11.46 8.47
CA GLU A 22 0.12 12.39 7.55
C GLU A 22 -0.32 12.05 6.12
N ALA A 23 -1.04 12.97 5.50
CA ALA A 23 -1.55 12.83 4.14
C ALA A 23 -0.67 13.61 3.15
N TYR A 24 -0.22 12.94 2.09
CA TYR A 24 0.59 13.51 1.03
C TYR A 24 -0.08 13.32 -0.32
N GLN A 25 -0.08 14.36 -1.15
CA GLN A 25 -0.67 14.32 -2.49
C GLN A 25 0.39 14.54 -3.57
N TYR A 26 0.34 13.69 -4.59
CA TYR A 26 1.22 13.75 -5.75
C TYR A 26 0.40 13.51 -7.01
N TYR A 27 0.92 14.00 -8.14
CA TYR A 27 0.37 13.67 -9.43
C TYR A 27 1.49 13.36 -10.41
N GLU A 28 1.19 12.51 -11.37
CA GLU A 28 2.10 12.16 -12.45
C GLU A 28 1.33 11.97 -13.76
N LYS A 29 2.06 11.82 -14.86
CA LYS A 29 1.49 11.46 -16.15
C LYS A 29 1.49 9.93 -16.30
N GLY A 30 0.31 9.36 -16.48
CA GLY A 30 0.13 7.95 -16.80
C GLY A 30 0.57 7.62 -18.22
N CYS A 31 0.63 6.32 -18.54
CA CYS A 31 1.12 5.82 -19.83
C CYS A 31 0.28 6.28 -21.04
N ASN A 32 -0.99 6.63 -20.82
CA ASN A 32 -1.92 7.15 -21.82
C ASN A 32 -1.97 8.70 -21.86
N GLY A 33 -1.10 9.39 -21.11
CA GLY A 33 -1.07 10.85 -21.01
C GLY A 33 -2.07 11.46 -20.00
N GLU A 34 -2.93 10.64 -19.40
CA GLU A 34 -3.84 11.07 -18.33
C GLU A 34 -3.06 11.43 -17.07
N THR A 35 -3.62 12.35 -16.27
CA THR A 35 -3.04 12.67 -14.97
C THR A 35 -3.48 11.61 -13.95
N VAL A 36 -2.52 10.99 -13.29
CA VAL A 36 -2.73 10.05 -12.19
C VAL A 36 -2.48 10.80 -10.88
N TYR A 37 -3.46 10.82 -9.99
CA TYR A 37 -3.38 11.41 -8.66
C TYR A 37 -3.13 10.32 -7.62
N HIS A 38 -2.19 10.59 -6.72
CA HIS A 38 -1.83 9.71 -5.61
C HIS A 38 -2.06 10.44 -4.30
N THR A 39 -2.86 9.87 -3.41
CA THR A 39 -2.95 10.29 -2.00
C THR A 39 -2.37 9.19 -1.13
N VAL A 40 -1.34 9.53 -0.36
CA VAL A 40 -0.64 8.61 0.52
C VAL A 40 -0.86 9.05 1.96
N ASN A 41 -1.52 8.22 2.75
CA ASN A 41 -1.74 8.45 4.18
C ASN A 41 -0.80 7.55 4.96
N ILE A 42 -0.02 8.11 5.88
CA ILE A 42 0.92 7.37 6.69
C ILE A 42 0.50 7.48 8.17
N ASN A 43 0.22 6.33 8.78
CA ASN A 43 0.00 6.23 10.21
C ASN A 43 1.21 5.55 10.87
N GLU A 44 2.05 6.36 11.51
CA GLU A 44 3.28 5.89 12.17
C GLU A 44 3.00 5.07 13.45
N GLN A 45 1.85 5.26 14.09
CA GLN A 45 1.50 4.57 15.33
C GLN A 45 1.15 3.10 15.07
N VAL A 46 0.32 2.85 14.05
CA VAL A 46 -0.06 1.50 13.65
C VAL A 46 0.83 0.93 12.54
N LYS A 47 1.79 1.71 12.03
CA LYS A 47 2.76 1.35 10.98
C LYS A 47 2.08 0.91 9.68
N ILE A 48 1.08 1.70 9.25
CA ILE A 48 0.30 1.45 8.03
C ILE A 48 0.48 2.62 7.07
N VAL A 49 0.61 2.30 5.78
CA VAL A 49 0.53 3.26 4.68
C VAL A 49 -0.65 2.90 3.79
N VAL A 50 -1.51 3.88 3.51
CA VAL A 50 -2.66 3.72 2.62
C VAL A 50 -2.47 4.58 1.38
N PHE A 51 -2.51 3.94 0.20
CA PHE A 51 -2.49 4.60 -1.09
C PHE A 51 -3.89 4.65 -1.66
N ASN A 52 -4.28 5.82 -2.17
CA ASN A 52 -5.43 5.99 -3.04
C ASN A 52 -4.93 6.56 -4.36
N ILE A 53 -5.10 5.80 -5.44
CA ILE A 53 -4.61 6.12 -6.78
C ILE A 53 -5.82 6.34 -7.69
N TYR A 54 -5.89 7.51 -8.31
CA TYR A 54 -6.99 7.92 -9.15
C TYR A 54 -6.48 8.34 -10.54
N SER A 55 -7.04 7.73 -11.59
CA SER A 55 -6.76 8.07 -12.98
C SER A 55 -8.06 8.10 -13.77
N GLY A 56 -8.50 9.28 -14.19
CA GLY A 56 -9.76 9.42 -14.93
C GLY A 56 -10.96 8.97 -14.10
N LYS A 57 -11.58 7.82 -14.42
CA LYS A 57 -12.66 7.19 -13.62
C LYS A 57 -12.19 5.96 -12.85
N GLN A 58 -10.93 5.57 -13.00
CA GLN A 58 -10.37 4.39 -12.37
C GLN A 58 -9.79 4.76 -11.01
N MET A 59 -10.16 3.99 -9.98
CA MET A 59 -9.65 4.16 -8.62
C MET A 59 -9.10 2.84 -8.12
N SER A 60 -7.84 2.81 -7.72
CA SER A 60 -7.23 1.65 -7.08
C SER A 60 -6.56 2.06 -5.79
N ASN A 61 -6.63 1.19 -4.78
CA ASN A 61 -6.15 1.48 -3.44
C ASN A 61 -5.23 0.36 -2.96
N ALA A 62 -4.24 0.71 -2.14
CA ALA A 62 -3.36 -0.26 -1.50
C ALA A 62 -3.17 0.06 -0.02
N VAL A 63 -2.91 -0.97 0.77
CA VAL A 63 -2.52 -0.88 2.18
C VAL A 63 -1.20 -1.60 2.33
N PHE A 64 -0.16 -0.91 2.79
CA PHE A 64 1.09 -1.53 3.22
C PHE A 64 1.08 -1.59 4.74
N ASP A 65 1.05 -2.80 5.30
CA ASP A 65 1.12 -3.04 6.73
C ASP A 65 2.54 -3.49 7.09
N TYR A 66 3.31 -2.58 7.69
CA TYR A 66 4.69 -2.81 8.09
C TYR A 66 4.82 -3.63 9.37
N ARG A 67 3.75 -3.81 10.16
CA ARG A 67 3.79 -4.71 11.33
C ARG A 67 3.73 -6.16 10.89
N GLN A 68 2.90 -6.43 9.88
CA GLN A 68 2.66 -7.77 9.35
C GLN A 68 3.55 -8.09 8.15
N ASN A 69 4.28 -7.11 7.62
CA ASN A 69 5.09 -7.22 6.41
C ASN A 69 4.27 -7.69 5.21
N ILE A 70 3.11 -7.07 4.99
CA ILE A 70 2.23 -7.37 3.87
C ILE A 70 1.80 -6.13 3.08
N ILE A 71 1.46 -6.36 1.82
CA ILE A 71 0.79 -5.43 0.92
C ILE A 71 -0.56 -6.02 0.59
N ALA A 72 -1.63 -5.25 0.77
CA ALA A 72 -2.94 -5.53 0.20
C ALA A 72 -3.22 -4.52 -0.94
N TYR A 73 -3.65 -5.01 -2.10
CA TYR A 73 -3.97 -4.18 -3.26
C TYR A 73 -5.34 -4.55 -3.82
N HIS A 74 -6.24 -3.57 -3.90
CA HIS A 74 -7.50 -3.74 -4.61
C HIS A 74 -7.29 -3.44 -6.10
N MET A 75 -7.47 -4.46 -6.92
CA MET A 75 -7.34 -4.41 -8.37
C MET A 75 -8.74 -4.29 -9.01
N PRO A 76 -9.29 -3.07 -9.16
CA PRO A 76 -10.70 -2.85 -9.51
C PRO A 76 -11.07 -3.42 -10.89
N TYR A 77 -10.17 -3.34 -11.87
CA TYR A 77 -10.41 -3.80 -13.24
C TYR A 77 -10.49 -5.32 -13.37
N ARG A 78 -10.08 -6.07 -12.33
CA ARG A 78 -10.24 -7.53 -12.23
C ARG A 78 -11.26 -7.94 -11.18
N GLY A 79 -11.75 -7.01 -10.35
CA GLY A 79 -12.64 -7.32 -9.24
C GLY A 79 -12.01 -8.26 -8.20
N ILE A 80 -10.68 -8.19 -8.01
CA ILE A 80 -9.95 -9.00 -7.02
C ILE A 80 -9.16 -8.10 -6.06
N CYS A 81 -8.89 -8.62 -4.87
CA CYS A 81 -7.87 -8.11 -3.97
C CYS A 81 -6.67 -9.07 -3.97
N ILE A 82 -5.48 -8.52 -3.77
CA ILE A 82 -4.24 -9.28 -3.72
C ILE A 82 -3.56 -9.00 -2.40
N ILE A 83 -3.10 -10.06 -1.72
CA ILE A 83 -2.22 -9.96 -0.56
C ILE A 83 -0.85 -10.52 -0.93
N ALA A 84 0.21 -9.78 -0.66
CA ALA A 84 1.58 -10.18 -0.89
C ALA A 84 2.45 -9.92 0.34
N HIS A 85 3.44 -10.76 0.59
CA HIS A 85 4.45 -10.48 1.61
C HIS A 85 5.49 -9.47 1.10
N MET A 86 5.91 -8.58 1.98
CA MET A 86 7.05 -7.69 1.75
C MET A 86 8.33 -8.40 2.15
N ASP A 87 9.28 -8.56 1.22
CA ASP A 87 10.64 -8.95 1.58
C ASP A 87 11.34 -7.82 2.34
N ILE A 88 11.49 -7.98 3.66
CA ILE A 88 12.09 -6.99 4.56
C ILE A 88 13.55 -6.65 4.22
N ALA A 89 14.25 -7.50 3.46
CA ALA A 89 15.64 -7.24 3.07
C ALA A 89 15.74 -6.22 1.92
N THR A 90 14.66 -6.05 1.17
CA THR A 90 14.66 -5.31 -0.10
C THR A 90 13.54 -4.29 -0.20
N PHE A 91 12.46 -4.45 0.55
CA PHE A 91 11.39 -3.47 0.71
C PHE A 91 11.84 -2.37 1.70
N PRO A 92 11.62 -1.08 1.40
CA PRO A 92 12.08 0.00 2.26
C PRO A 92 11.29 -0.03 3.56
N ASP A 93 11.97 0.06 4.71
CA ASP A 93 11.28 0.23 5.98
C ASP A 93 10.43 1.52 6.00
N LEU A 94 9.49 1.61 6.96
CA LEU A 94 8.56 2.74 7.02
C LEU A 94 9.26 4.10 7.19
N GLY A 95 10.38 4.16 7.91
CA GLY A 95 11.12 5.41 8.12
C GLY A 95 11.81 5.89 6.85
N ILE A 96 12.40 4.96 6.09
CA ILE A 96 12.96 5.23 4.76
C ILE A 96 11.83 5.68 3.81
N PHE A 97 10.71 4.95 3.81
CA PHE A 97 9.54 5.28 3.00
C PHE A 97 9.06 6.71 3.28
N GLN A 98 8.80 7.05 4.55
CA GLN A 98 8.39 8.38 4.99
C GLN A 98 9.36 9.47 4.55
N ARG A 99 10.66 9.24 4.70
CA ARG A 99 11.69 10.19 4.27
C ARG A 99 11.61 10.44 2.77
N PHE A 100 11.42 9.42 1.94
CA PHE A 100 11.30 9.63 0.48
C PHE A 100 10.03 10.39 0.12
N VAL A 101 8.90 10.07 0.76
CA VAL A 101 7.64 10.81 0.57
C VAL A 101 7.84 12.29 0.91
N GLN A 102 8.36 12.59 2.10
CA GLN A 102 8.55 13.96 2.59
C GLN A 102 9.54 14.77 1.75
N THR A 103 10.67 14.18 1.40
CA THR A 103 11.75 14.91 0.73
C THR A 103 11.59 14.93 -0.79
N LYS A 104 10.70 14.09 -1.35
CA LYS A 104 10.59 13.80 -2.78
C LYS A 104 11.93 13.44 -3.43
N ARG A 105 12.89 12.96 -2.64
CA ARG A 105 14.24 12.58 -3.10
C ARG A 105 14.26 11.10 -3.37
N GLU A 106 14.41 10.75 -4.63
CA GLU A 106 14.58 9.37 -5.07
C GLU A 106 15.99 9.26 -5.69
N ARG A 107 16.85 8.38 -5.17
CA ARG A 107 18.15 8.10 -5.79
C ARG A 107 18.00 6.97 -6.80
N LYS A 108 18.63 7.09 -7.96
CA LYS A 108 18.54 6.09 -9.05
C LYS A 108 18.88 4.67 -8.61
N GLU A 109 19.93 4.49 -7.81
CA GLU A 109 20.33 3.18 -7.25
C GLU A 109 19.34 2.64 -6.20
N GLU A 110 18.61 3.52 -5.55
CA GLU A 110 17.62 3.19 -4.54
C GLU A 110 16.32 2.77 -5.23
N ILE A 111 15.86 3.54 -6.21
CA ILE A 111 14.71 3.20 -7.07
C ILE A 111 14.91 1.84 -7.76
N SER A 112 16.12 1.55 -8.27
CA SER A 112 16.36 0.27 -8.96
C SER A 112 16.18 -0.95 -8.03
N ARG A 113 16.36 -0.78 -6.71
CA ARG A 113 16.07 -1.81 -5.70
C ARG A 113 14.58 -1.90 -5.35
N LEU A 114 13.80 -0.87 -5.67
CA LEU A 114 12.35 -0.76 -5.40
C LEU A 114 11.50 -1.30 -6.55
N LEU A 115 12.13 -1.91 -7.56
CA LEU A 115 11.44 -2.67 -8.59
C LEU A 115 11.04 -4.04 -8.05
N LYS A 116 9.74 -4.23 -7.86
CA LYS A 116 9.14 -5.45 -7.29
C LYS A 116 8.33 -6.18 -8.33
N HIS A 117 8.41 -7.49 -8.35
CA HIS A 117 7.61 -8.33 -9.25
C HIS A 117 6.85 -9.34 -8.42
N TYR A 118 5.55 -9.43 -8.63
CA TYR A 118 4.69 -10.38 -7.94
C TYR A 118 3.89 -11.20 -8.95
N GLU A 119 3.80 -12.49 -8.69
CA GLU A 119 2.93 -13.41 -9.41
C GLU A 119 1.76 -13.80 -8.51
N VAL A 120 0.54 -13.41 -8.90
CA VAL A 120 -0.70 -13.81 -8.24
C VAL A 120 -0.89 -15.31 -8.44
N THR A 121 -1.15 -15.99 -7.34
CA THR A 121 -1.37 -17.42 -7.28
C THR A 121 -2.87 -17.72 -7.28
N ASN A 122 -3.23 -18.97 -7.59
CA ASN A 122 -4.62 -19.43 -7.45
C ASN A 122 -5.01 -19.70 -5.97
N GLN A 123 -4.13 -19.41 -5.01
CA GLN A 123 -4.41 -19.63 -3.60
C GLN A 123 -5.23 -18.45 -3.06
N GLN A 124 -6.47 -18.74 -2.68
CA GLN A 124 -7.38 -17.75 -2.10
C GLN A 124 -7.03 -17.49 -0.63
N VAL A 125 -7.20 -16.23 -0.22
CA VAL A 125 -7.21 -15.81 1.18
C VAL A 125 -8.66 -15.90 1.68
N THR A 126 -8.93 -16.79 2.62
CA THR A 126 -10.29 -17.04 3.12
C THR A 126 -10.61 -16.31 4.42
N ASP A 127 -9.60 -16.01 5.23
CA ASP A 127 -9.75 -15.25 6.47
C ASP A 127 -9.01 -13.91 6.34
N LEU A 128 -9.77 -12.82 6.20
CA LEU A 128 -9.22 -11.46 6.16
C LEU A 128 -9.02 -10.84 7.56
N TYR A 129 -9.65 -11.40 8.60
CA TYR A 129 -9.60 -10.82 9.94
C TYR A 129 -8.20 -10.88 10.54
N GLN A 130 -7.41 -11.89 10.15
CA GLN A 130 -6.02 -12.01 10.56
C GLN A 130 -5.14 -10.82 10.15
N PHE A 131 -5.55 -10.04 9.14
CA PHE A 131 -4.77 -8.91 8.62
C PHE A 131 -5.16 -7.54 9.19
N GLY A 132 -6.12 -7.50 10.11
CA GLY A 132 -6.56 -6.26 10.74
C GLY A 132 -7.50 -5.40 9.88
N SER A 133 -8.02 -4.33 10.48
CA SER A 133 -9.15 -3.56 9.96
C SER A 133 -8.86 -2.84 8.63
N ALA A 134 -7.63 -2.38 8.41
CA ALA A 134 -7.27 -1.67 7.18
C ALA A 134 -7.34 -2.60 5.95
N VAL A 135 -6.73 -3.78 6.04
CA VAL A 135 -6.78 -4.79 4.97
C VAL A 135 -8.18 -5.38 4.83
N GLN A 136 -8.85 -5.67 5.94
CA GLN A 136 -10.22 -6.15 5.92
C GLN A 136 -11.14 -5.14 5.23
N GLY A 137 -11.06 -3.85 5.57
CA GLY A 137 -11.86 -2.79 4.95
C GLY A 137 -11.56 -2.63 3.45
N LEU A 138 -10.29 -2.76 3.04
CA LEU A 138 -9.89 -2.69 1.64
C LEU A 138 -10.45 -3.85 0.79
N CYS A 139 -10.47 -5.06 1.34
CA CYS A 139 -10.72 -6.30 0.58
C CYS A 139 -12.05 -6.98 0.94
N TRP A 140 -12.88 -6.34 1.76
CA TRP A 140 -14.17 -6.87 2.20
C TRP A 140 -15.10 -7.17 1.03
N GLY A 141 -15.59 -8.41 0.95
CA GLY A 141 -16.50 -8.85 -0.12
C GLY A 141 -15.83 -9.01 -1.50
N ILE A 142 -14.50 -8.91 -1.58
CA ILE A 142 -13.74 -9.03 -2.82
C ILE A 142 -12.95 -10.35 -2.80
N PRO A 143 -13.02 -11.20 -3.85
CA PRO A 143 -12.18 -12.38 -3.98
C PRO A 143 -10.71 -11.99 -3.81
N THR A 144 -10.06 -12.57 -2.79
CA THR A 144 -8.71 -12.18 -2.39
C THR A 144 -7.74 -13.33 -2.63
N TYR A 145 -6.61 -13.05 -3.28
CA TYR A 145 -5.61 -14.05 -3.66
C TYR A 145 -4.22 -13.69 -3.14
N TRP A 146 -3.42 -14.71 -2.85
CA TRP A 146 -2.01 -14.51 -2.54
C TRP A 146 -1.21 -14.20 -3.80
N ALA A 147 -0.24 -13.30 -3.69
CA ALA A 147 0.83 -13.15 -4.67
C ALA A 147 2.20 -13.41 -4.03
N ARG A 148 3.11 -13.97 -4.83
CA ARG A 148 4.49 -14.27 -4.41
C ARG A 148 5.45 -13.35 -5.12
N GLU A 149 6.43 -12.81 -4.39
CA GLU A 149 7.50 -12.03 -5.00
C GLU A 149 8.36 -12.94 -5.88
N ASP A 150 8.57 -12.53 -7.13
CA ASP A 150 9.48 -13.18 -8.07
C ASP A 150 10.81 -12.41 -8.08
N PRO A 151 11.92 -13.00 -7.61
CA PRO A 151 13.23 -12.35 -7.58
C PRO A 151 13.81 -12.14 -9.00
N LYS A 152 13.24 -12.76 -10.03
CA LYS A 152 13.64 -12.60 -11.42
C LYS A 152 12.48 -11.97 -12.20
N PRO A 153 12.51 -10.63 -12.40
CA PRO A 153 11.54 -9.96 -13.26
C PRO A 153 11.36 -10.70 -14.58
N ARG A 154 10.15 -11.17 -14.90
CA ARG A 154 9.86 -11.58 -16.28
C ARG A 154 10.07 -10.33 -17.14
N ARG A 155 11.10 -10.33 -17.99
CA ARG A 155 11.53 -9.17 -18.81
C ARG A 155 10.52 -8.72 -19.87
N VAL A 156 9.29 -9.24 -19.84
CA VAL A 156 8.24 -8.95 -20.82
C VAL A 156 7.11 -8.21 -20.13
N PHE A 157 7.31 -6.91 -19.93
CA PHE A 157 6.19 -5.99 -19.69
C PHE A 157 5.32 -6.00 -20.96
N GLY A 158 4.08 -6.49 -20.87
CA GLY A 158 3.16 -6.61 -22.00
C GLY A 158 2.98 -8.01 -22.59
N ALA A 159 3.56 -9.06 -21.99
CA ALA A 159 3.05 -10.42 -22.20
C ALA A 159 1.67 -10.54 -21.55
N GLU A 160 0.72 -11.20 -22.22
CA GLU A 160 -0.65 -11.40 -21.76
C GLU A 160 -0.67 -11.84 -20.27
N GLY A 161 -1.22 -11.00 -19.38
CA GLY A 161 -1.37 -11.29 -17.95
C GLY A 161 -0.57 -10.46 -16.93
N CYS A 162 0.16 -9.41 -17.33
CA CYS A 162 0.89 -8.53 -16.39
C CYS A 162 0.45 -7.06 -16.44
N ALA A 163 0.44 -6.39 -15.28
CA ALA A 163 0.18 -4.96 -15.13
C ALA A 163 1.30 -4.28 -14.32
N GLY A 164 1.70 -3.08 -14.73
CA GLY A 164 2.62 -2.23 -13.97
C GLY A 164 1.82 -1.29 -13.07
N ILE A 165 2.17 -1.24 -11.79
CA ILE A 165 1.59 -0.33 -10.80
C ILE A 165 2.71 0.49 -10.19
N LYS A 166 2.50 1.79 -10.05
CA LYS A 166 3.47 2.70 -9.44
C LYS A 166 2.92 3.25 -8.14
N PHE A 167 3.55 2.89 -7.03
CA PHE A 167 3.27 3.44 -5.70
C PHE A 167 4.37 4.43 -5.36
N LEU A 168 4.22 5.67 -5.84
CA LEU A 168 5.27 6.71 -5.79
C LEU A 168 6.59 6.21 -6.43
N PHE A 169 7.61 5.93 -5.64
CA PHE A 169 8.92 5.44 -6.08
C PHE A 169 9.04 3.91 -6.13
N ILE A 170 8.03 3.17 -5.68
CA ILE A 170 8.01 1.71 -5.73
C ILE A 170 7.26 1.28 -7.00
N HIS A 171 7.99 0.64 -7.89
CA HIS A 171 7.48 0.17 -9.17
C HIS A 171 7.19 -1.33 -9.04
N VAL A 172 5.92 -1.70 -9.20
CA VAL A 172 5.46 -3.08 -9.01
C VAL A 172 4.97 -3.64 -10.33
N GLY A 173 5.61 -4.69 -10.82
CA GLY A 173 5.07 -5.57 -11.86
C GLY A 173 4.20 -6.64 -11.21
N LEU A 174 2.93 -6.72 -11.58
CA LEU A 174 1.99 -7.66 -11.03
C LEU A 174 1.42 -8.53 -12.15
N CYS A 175 1.71 -9.82 -12.11
CA CYS A 175 1.32 -10.79 -13.13
C CYS A 175 0.35 -11.80 -12.56
N ALA A 176 -0.61 -12.28 -13.34
CA ALA A 176 -1.34 -13.51 -13.03
C ALA A 176 -1.59 -14.33 -14.30
N GLY A 177 -1.93 -15.60 -14.09
CA GLY A 177 -2.31 -16.49 -15.19
C GLY A 177 -3.67 -16.11 -15.81
N PHE A 178 -3.90 -16.59 -17.03
CA PHE A 178 -5.13 -16.36 -17.82
C PHE A 178 -6.45 -16.70 -17.11
N HIS A 179 -6.46 -17.52 -16.05
CA HIS A 179 -7.70 -17.79 -15.31
C HIS A 179 -8.12 -16.65 -14.37
N LEU A 180 -7.22 -15.71 -14.09
CA LEU A 180 -7.47 -14.49 -13.31
C LEU A 180 -7.51 -13.25 -14.23
N PHE A 181 -7.40 -13.42 -15.56
CA PHE A 181 -7.27 -12.40 -16.59
C PHE A 181 -8.26 -12.57 -17.74
#